data_AF-A0A0F8EQ30-F1
#
_entry.id   AF-A0A0F8EQ30-F1
#
_cell.length_a   1.000
_cell.length_b   1.000
_cell.length_c   1.000
_cell.angle_alpha   90.00
_cell.angle_beta   90.00
_cell.angle_gamma   90.00
#
_symmetry.space_group_name_H-M   'P 1'
#
loop_
_entity.id
_entity.type
_entity.pdbx_description
1 polymer ?
#
loop_
_entity_poly.entity_id
_entity_poly.type
_entity_poly.pdbx_seq_one_letter_code
_entity_poly.pdbx_strand_id
1 'polypeptide(L)'
;MEKRYMNKLVPGIIIMLAGMLSAAFHTFDMSISIFMINLGLILFIITAFRLFRLGGLPDRDERTKKLAAYGITYSWLLTLVLIAVLYWVEYFKLVELTVGGVLGILLIFMSISANVFRWHFMQKGDVE
;
A
#
# COMPACT_ATOMS: atom_id res chain seq x y z
N MET A 1 7.02 -19.41 15.44
CA MET A 1 7.22 -17.97 15.70
C MET A 1 7.17 -17.74 17.20
N GLU A 2 8.24 -17.19 17.79
CA GLU A 2 8.30 -16.93 19.24
C GLU A 2 7.22 -15.92 19.66
N LYS A 3 6.45 -16.19 20.73
CA LYS A 3 5.39 -15.30 21.26
C LYS A 3 5.87 -13.86 21.50
N ARG A 4 7.18 -13.69 21.74
CA ARG A 4 7.85 -12.41 21.97
C ARG A 4 7.74 -11.42 20.80
N TYR A 5 7.62 -11.89 19.56
CA TYR A 5 7.50 -11.03 18.39
C TYR A 5 6.07 -10.62 18.07
N MET A 6 5.10 -11.49 18.35
CA MET A 6 3.67 -11.20 18.19
C MET A 6 3.23 -10.08 19.14
N ASN A 7 3.80 -10.04 20.36
CA ASN A 7 3.56 -8.97 21.33
C ASN A 7 3.96 -7.57 20.83
N LYS A 8 4.86 -7.47 19.84
CA LYS A 8 5.27 -6.16 19.29
C LYS A 8 4.24 -5.57 18.33
N LEU A 9 3.37 -6.39 17.72
CA LEU A 9 2.30 -5.92 16.82
C LEU A 9 1.10 -5.33 17.57
N VAL A 10 0.84 -5.88 18.77
CA VAL A 10 -0.28 -5.51 19.64
C VAL A 10 -0.44 -4.00 19.86
N PRO A 11 0.61 -3.20 20.19
CA PRO A 11 0.44 -1.77 20.42
C PRO A 11 -0.07 -1.01 19.18
N GLY A 12 0.41 -1.36 17.97
CA GLY A 12 -0.07 -0.72 16.74
C GLY A 12 -1.56 -1.00 16.49
N ILE A 13 -1.98 -2.25 16.72
CA ILE A 13 -3.38 -2.66 16.60
C ILE A 13 -4.26 -1.95 17.62
N ILE A 14 -3.84 -1.88 18.88
CA ILE A 14 -4.59 -1.21 19.95
C ILE A 14 -4.79 0.28 19.63
N ILE A 15 -3.73 0.98 19.23
CA ILE A 15 -3.82 2.41 18.91
C ILE A 15 -4.75 2.64 17.70
N MET A 16 -4.65 1.79 16.68
CA MET A 16 -5.52 1.87 15.50
C MET A 16 -7.00 1.65 15.87
N LEU A 17 -7.29 0.62 16.67
CA LEU A 17 -8.66 0.34 17.15
C LEU A 17 -9.19 1.45 18.06
N ALA A 18 -8.35 2.01 18.93
CA ALA A 18 -8.72 3.15 19.77
C ALA A 18 -9.10 4.38 18.94
N GLY A 19 -8.33 4.67 17.87
CA GLY A 19 -8.66 5.73 16.93
C GLY A 19 -9.98 5.49 16.18
N MET A 20 -10.24 4.24 15.76
CA MET A 20 -11.51 3.87 15.12
C MET A 20 -12.71 4.00 16.06
N LEU A 21 -12.60 3.53 17.30
CA LEU A 21 -13.65 3.67 18.31
C LEU A 21 -13.89 5.14 18.64
N SER A 22 -12.82 5.92 18.80
CA SER A 22 -12.91 7.37 19.00
C SER A 22 -13.69 8.07 17.88
N ALA A 23 -13.40 7.72 16.63
CA ALA A 23 -14.12 8.25 15.48
C ALA A 23 -15.61 7.84 15.48
N ALA A 24 -15.90 6.57 15.80
CA ALA A 24 -17.27 6.04 15.79
C ALA A 24 -18.16 6.62 16.90
N PHE A 25 -17.59 6.85 18.09
CA PHE A 25 -18.31 7.42 19.23
C PHE A 25 -18.21 8.95 19.31
N HIS A 26 -17.55 9.60 18.34
CA HIS A 26 -17.31 11.05 18.31
C HIS A 26 -16.75 11.61 19.62
N THR A 27 -15.91 10.83 20.32
CA THR A 27 -15.39 11.18 21.65
C THR A 27 -14.36 12.29 21.61
N PHE A 28 -13.63 12.39 20.51
CA PHE A 28 -12.59 13.39 20.27
C PHE A 28 -12.81 14.06 18.92
N ASP A 29 -12.06 15.12 18.65
CA ASP A 29 -11.99 15.74 17.32
C ASP A 29 -11.65 14.67 16.26
N MET A 30 -12.30 14.78 15.10
CA MET A 30 -12.08 13.89 13.97
C MET A 30 -10.61 13.86 13.56
N SER A 31 -9.91 15.00 13.67
CA SER A 31 -8.49 15.14 13.38
C SER A 31 -7.62 14.27 14.29
N ILE A 32 -7.95 14.22 15.58
CA ILE A 32 -7.24 13.39 16.58
C ILE A 32 -7.49 11.90 16.28
N SER A 33 -8.74 11.55 15.97
CA SER A 33 -9.10 10.17 15.63
C SER A 33 -8.38 9.67 14.38
N ILE A 34 -8.33 10.49 13.32
CA ILE A 34 -7.59 10.20 12.08
C ILE A 34 -6.09 10.06 12.36
N PHE A 35 -5.52 10.94 13.19
CA PHE A 35 -4.11 10.86 13.57
C PHE A 35 -3.79 9.54 14.27
N MET A 36 -4.61 9.11 15.24
CA MET A 36 -4.42 7.85 15.95
C MET A 36 -4.52 6.63 15.02
N ILE A 37 -5.48 6.63 14.09
CA ILE A 37 -5.62 5.55 13.09
C ILE A 37 -4.35 5.44 12.24
N ASN A 38 -3.85 6.58 11.72
CA ASN A 38 -2.65 6.61 10.88
C ASN A 38 -1.40 6.18 11.66
N LEU A 39 -1.25 6.65 12.91
CA LEU A 39 -0.12 6.29 13.77
C LEU A 39 -0.12 4.79 14.10
N GLY A 40 -1.29 4.22 14.44
CA GLY A 40 -1.45 2.79 14.68
C GLY A 40 -1.12 1.95 13.43
N LEU A 41 -1.57 2.39 12.25
CA LEU A 41 -1.26 1.75 10.97
C LEU A 41 0.24 1.74 10.67
N ILE A 42 0.93 2.89 10.84
CA ILE A 42 2.37 2.99 10.63
C ILE A 42 3.14 2.05 11.55
N LEU A 43 2.81 2.05 12.85
CA LEU A 43 3.43 1.17 13.83
C LEU A 43 3.20 -0.31 13.51
N PHE A 44 1.99 -0.67 13.09
CA PHE A 44 1.66 -2.01 12.64
C PHE A 44 2.51 -2.42 11.43
N ILE A 45 2.59 -1.60 10.38
CA ILE A 45 3.35 -1.88 9.16
C ILE A 45 4.85 -2.06 9.48
N ILE A 46 5.45 -1.13 10.23
CA ILE A 46 6.88 -1.19 10.59
C ILE A 46 7.17 -2.48 11.36
N THR A 47 6.30 -2.83 12.31
CA THR A 47 6.53 -3.99 13.17
C THR A 47 6.29 -5.30 12.44
N ALA A 48 5.27 -5.35 11.58
CA ALA A 48 5.01 -6.48 10.69
C ALA A 48 6.20 -6.69 9.75
N PHE A 49 6.71 -5.62 9.13
CA PHE A 49 7.87 -5.69 8.25
C PHE A 49 9.12 -6.21 8.98
N ARG A 50 9.38 -5.72 10.19
CA ARG A 50 10.49 -6.20 11.03
C ARG A 50 10.32 -7.68 11.38
N LEU A 51 9.10 -8.13 11.67
CA LEU A 51 8.80 -9.54 11.94
C LEU A 51 9.08 -10.42 10.72
N PHE A 52 8.63 -10.01 9.54
CA PHE A 52 8.89 -10.75 8.30
C PHE A 52 10.39 -10.80 7.96
N ARG A 53 11.17 -9.76 8.25
CA ARG A 53 12.64 -9.79 8.11
C ARG A 53 13.33 -10.73 9.10
N LEU A 54 12.86 -10.82 10.34
CA LEU A 54 13.45 -11.66 11.39
C LEU A 54 13.20 -13.16 11.16
N GLY A 55 12.17 -13.51 10.38
CA GLY A 55 11.75 -14.89 10.11
C GLY A 55 12.71 -15.73 9.27
N GLY A 56 13.93 -15.27 8.98
CA GLY A 56 14.94 -16.05 8.26
C GLY A 56 14.43 -16.59 6.91
N LEU A 57 13.58 -15.82 6.23
CA LEU A 57 13.13 -16.18 4.88
C LEU A 57 14.39 -16.42 4.03
N PRO A 58 14.43 -17.49 3.21
CA PRO A 58 15.55 -17.72 2.29
C PRO A 58 15.85 -16.43 1.57
N ASP A 59 17.13 -16.05 1.49
CA ASP A 59 17.47 -14.80 0.82
C ASP A 59 16.87 -14.84 -0.57
N ARG A 60 16.01 -13.85 -0.86
CA ARG A 60 15.30 -13.81 -2.12
C ARG A 60 16.35 -13.65 -3.21
N ASP A 61 16.38 -14.64 -4.11
CA ASP A 61 17.21 -14.65 -5.31
C ASP A 61 17.21 -13.26 -5.96
N GLU A 62 18.39 -12.76 -6.33
CA GLU A 62 18.59 -11.41 -6.87
C GLU A 62 17.66 -11.15 -8.05
N ARG A 63 17.43 -12.18 -8.86
CA ARG A 63 16.48 -12.15 -9.98
C ARG A 63 15.05 -11.80 -9.55
N THR A 64 14.56 -12.39 -8.45
CA THR A 64 13.21 -12.12 -7.94
C THR A 64 13.11 -10.68 -7.42
N LYS A 65 14.18 -10.15 -6.82
CA LYS A 65 14.24 -8.75 -6.35
C LYS A 65 14.20 -7.78 -7.55
N LYS A 66 15.00 -8.04 -8.60
CA LYS A 66 15.02 -7.23 -9.84
C LYS A 66 13.67 -7.24 -10.54
N LEU A 67 13.06 -8.41 -10.73
CA LEU A 67 11.74 -8.55 -11.36
C LEU A 67 10.64 -7.79 -10.61
N ALA A 68 10.65 -7.84 -9.28
CA ALA A 68 9.71 -7.09 -8.46
C ALA A 68 9.92 -5.57 -8.61
N ALA A 69 11.17 -5.12 -8.61
CA ALA A 69 11.50 -3.71 -8.81
C ALA A 69 11.04 -3.21 -10.20
N TYR A 70 11.34 -3.95 -11.27
CA TYR A 70 10.87 -3.63 -12.61
C TYR A 70 9.34 -3.59 -12.68
N GLY A 71 8.64 -4.59 -12.14
CA GLY A 71 7.17 -4.60 -12.12
C GLY A 71 6.56 -3.35 -11.46
N ILE A 72 7.17 -2.88 -10.36
CA ILE A 72 6.76 -1.65 -9.67
C ILE A 72 7.07 -0.41 -10.52
N THR A 73 8.27 -0.31 -11.11
CA THR A 73 8.66 0.83 -11.94
C THR A 73 7.72 1.01 -13.13
N TYR A 74 7.43 -0.07 -13.88
CA TYR A 74 6.52 0.00 -15.02
C TYR A 74 5.07 0.29 -14.60
N SER A 75 4.61 -0.25 -13.47
CA SER A 75 3.30 0.10 -12.90
C SER A 75 3.21 1.57 -12.54
N TRP A 76 4.27 2.15 -11.98
CA TRP A 76 4.31 3.56 -11.63
C TRP A 76 4.27 4.45 -12.88
N LEU A 77 5.05 4.13 -13.92
CA LEU A 77 5.00 4.84 -15.21
C LEU A 77 3.61 4.77 -15.85
N LEU A 78 2.98 3.59 -15.84
CA LEU A 78 1.62 3.43 -16.35
C LEU A 78 0.61 4.22 -15.53
N THR A 79 0.81 4.31 -14.21
CA THR A 79 -0.04 5.12 -13.32
C THR A 79 0.09 6.61 -13.63
N LEU A 80 1.26 7.12 -14.01
CA LEU A 80 1.40 8.51 -14.48
C LEU A 80 0.58 8.77 -15.74
N VAL A 81 0.59 7.83 -16.69
CA VAL A 81 -0.24 7.92 -17.90
C VAL A 81 -1.72 7.95 -17.53
N LEU A 82 -2.16 7.10 -16.60
CA LEU A 82 -3.53 7.12 -16.11
C LEU A 82 -3.90 8.45 -15.45
N ILE A 83 -3.00 9.02 -14.61
CA ILE A 83 -3.22 10.34 -13.99
C ILE A 83 -3.42 11.41 -15.06
N ALA A 84 -2.61 11.41 -16.12
CA ALA A 84 -2.77 12.36 -17.23
C ALA A 84 -4.13 12.20 -17.94
N VAL A 85 -4.58 10.96 -18.16
CA VAL A 85 -5.90 10.68 -18.74
C VAL A 85 -7.03 11.15 -17.82
N LEU A 86 -6.97 10.85 -16.52
CA LEU A 86 -7.97 11.31 -15.55
C LEU A 86 -7.98 12.84 -15.45
N TYR A 87 -6.82 13.48 -15.54
CA TYR A 87 -6.71 14.93 -15.61
C TYR A 87 -7.44 15.49 -16.84
N TRP A 88 -7.29 14.89 -18.01
CA TRP A 88 -8.05 15.31 -19.21
C TRP A 88 -9.56 15.10 -19.05
N VAL A 89 -9.98 13.97 -18.49
CA VAL A 89 -11.40 13.69 -18.22
C VAL A 89 -12.01 14.79 -17.35
N GLU A 90 -11.31 15.18 -16.28
CA GLU A 90 -11.71 16.28 -15.40
C GLU A 90 -11.67 17.63 -16.11
N TYR A 91 -10.60 17.92 -16.87
CA TYR A 91 -10.41 19.18 -17.59
C TYR A 91 -11.50 19.45 -18.63
N PHE A 92 -11.85 18.44 -19.42
CA PHE A 92 -12.93 18.52 -20.40
C PHE A 92 -14.32 18.35 -19.78
N LYS A 93 -14.40 18.15 -18.46
CA LYS A 93 -15.65 17.94 -17.72
C LYS A 93 -16.50 16.80 -18.30
N LEU A 94 -15.83 15.72 -18.74
CA LEU A 94 -16.52 14.58 -19.36
C LEU A 94 -17.29 13.77 -18.31
N VAL A 95 -16.76 13.69 -17.08
CA VAL A 95 -17.33 12.98 -15.93
C VAL A 95 -16.96 13.73 -14.66
N GLU A 96 -17.88 13.87 -13.71
CA GLU A 96 -17.57 14.37 -12.37
C GLU A 96 -16.86 13.29 -11.55
N LEU A 97 -15.56 13.47 -11.30
CA LEU A 97 -14.76 12.54 -10.52
C LEU A 97 -14.62 13.02 -9.07
N THR A 98 -15.09 12.22 -8.12
CA THR A 98 -14.84 12.50 -6.70
C THR A 98 -13.38 12.18 -6.34
N VAL A 99 -12.80 12.93 -5.40
CA VAL A 99 -11.43 12.68 -4.91
C VAL A 99 -11.27 11.24 -4.42
N GLY A 100 -12.26 10.72 -3.69
CA GLY A 100 -12.28 9.33 -3.22
C GLY A 100 -12.30 8.32 -4.38
N GLY A 101 -13.08 8.60 -5.43
CA GLY A 101 -13.11 7.77 -6.64
C GLY A 101 -11.77 7.73 -7.36
N VAL A 102 -11.12 8.88 -7.54
CA VAL A 102 -9.78 8.96 -8.16
C VAL A 102 -8.75 8.18 -7.35
N LEU A 103 -8.70 8.39 -6.03
CA LEU A 103 -7.77 7.66 -5.15
C LEU A 103 -8.02 6.14 -5.21
N GLY A 104 -9.28 5.71 -5.22
CA GLY A 104 -9.66 4.30 -5.36
C GLY A 104 -9.21 3.70 -6.69
N ILE A 105 -9.47 4.40 -7.81
CA ILE A 105 -9.03 3.99 -9.14
C ILE A 105 -7.50 3.84 -9.18
N LEU A 106 -6.75 4.84 -8.69
CA LEU A 106 -5.29 4.81 -8.68
C LEU A 106 -4.76 3.63 -7.85
N LEU A 107 -5.33 3.39 -6.66
CA LEU A 107 -4.89 2.31 -5.78
C LEU A 107 -5.11 0.93 -6.42
N ILE A 108 -6.30 0.70 -6.98
CA ILE A 108 -6.64 -0.57 -7.64
C ILE A 108 -5.77 -0.74 -8.89
N PHE A 109 -5.68 0.28 -9.74
CA PHE A 109 -4.93 0.22 -10.99
C PHE A 109 -3.44 -0.03 -10.76
N MET A 110 -2.83 0.66 -9.81
CA MET A 110 -1.41 0.47 -9.46
C MET A 110 -1.17 -0.96 -8.91
N SER A 111 -2.06 -1.44 -8.04
CA SER A 111 -1.96 -2.79 -7.47
C SER A 111 -2.07 -3.88 -8.54
N ILE A 112 -3.02 -3.75 -9.47
CA ILE A 112 -3.22 -4.74 -10.54
C ILE A 112 -2.06 -4.67 -11.53
N SER A 113 -1.71 -3.47 -12.02
CA SER A 113 -0.67 -3.30 -13.03
C SER A 113 0.70 -3.80 -12.54
N ALA A 114 1.07 -3.58 -11.26
CA ALA A 114 2.31 -4.11 -10.69
C ALA A 114 2.37 -5.64 -10.74
N ASN A 115 1.24 -6.32 -10.47
CA ASN A 115 1.17 -7.78 -10.56
C ASN A 115 1.20 -8.26 -12.02
N VAL A 116 0.53 -7.57 -12.94
CA VAL A 116 0.55 -7.88 -14.38
C VAL A 116 1.97 -7.75 -14.93
N PHE A 117 2.67 -6.64 -14.66
CA PHE A 117 4.05 -6.46 -15.11
C PHE A 117 5.00 -7.47 -14.49
N ARG A 118 4.87 -7.75 -13.19
CA ARG A 118 5.66 -8.80 -12.54
C ARG A 118 5.44 -10.16 -13.20
N TRP A 119 4.20 -10.53 -13.51
CA TRP A 119 3.90 -11.79 -14.20
C TRP A 119 4.45 -11.81 -15.63
N HIS A 120 4.31 -10.71 -16.37
CA HIS A 120 4.83 -10.58 -17.73
C HIS A 120 6.35 -10.71 -17.80
N PHE A 121 7.08 -10.06 -16.89
CA PHE A 121 8.54 -10.16 -16.83
C PHE A 121 9.01 -11.54 -16.37
N MET A 122 8.25 -12.23 -15.50
CA MET A 122 8.55 -13.62 -15.14
C MET A 122 8.50 -14.58 -16.35
N GLN A 123 7.69 -14.29 -17.36
CA GLN A 123 7.59 -15.13 -18.57
C GLN A 123 8.76 -14.93 -19.54
N LYS A 124 9.48 -13.81 -19.46
CA LYS A 124 10.48 -13.41 -20.47
C LYS A 124 11.91 -13.90 -20.21
N GLY A 125 12.17 -14.67 -19.16
CA GLY A 125 13.53 -15.10 -18.80
C GLY A 125 14.29 -14.00 -18.05
N ASP A 126 15.62 -13.94 -18.20
CA ASP A 126 16.44 -12.94 -17.50
C ASP A 126 16.14 -11.52 -18.02
N VAL A 127 15.93 -10.59 -17.10
CA VAL A 127 15.66 -9.19 -17.41
C VAL A 127 16.93 -8.44 -17.08
N GLU A 128 17.75 -8.20 -18.11
CA GLU A 128 18.93 -7.32 -18.02
C GLU A 128 18.52 -5.88 -17.74
#